data_AF-A0A2B5X7T5-F1
#
_entry.id   AF-A0A2B5X7T5-F1
#
_cell.length_a   1.000
_cell.length_b   1.000
_cell.length_c   1.000
_cell.angle_alpha   90.00
_cell.angle_beta   90.00
_cell.angle_gamma   90.00
#
_symmetry.space_group_name_H-M   'P 1'
#
loop_
_entity.id
_entity.type
_entity.pdbx_description
1 polymer ?
#
loop_
_entity_poly.entity_id
_entity_poly.type
_entity_poly.pdbx_seq_one_letter_code
_entity_poly.pdbx_strand_id
1 'polypeptide(L)' 'MSQNNFYMIDHVDQVKNEVHLSKYLFNKQVIVKVSEAEAAAYVEFMHGAAEHDSLPFVKYDEGRGVICE' A
#
# COMPACT_ATOMS: atom_id res chain seq x y z
N MET A 1 0.50 -5.84 -20.53
CA MET A 1 -0.54 -5.01 -19.91
C MET A 1 -0.25 -5.01 -18.42
N SER A 2 0.11 -3.87 -17.81
CA SER A 2 0.22 -3.80 -16.34
C SER A 2 -1.15 -4.10 -15.76
N GLN A 3 -1.27 -5.22 -15.06
CA GLN A 3 -2.46 -5.51 -14.28
C GLN A 3 -2.40 -4.60 -13.05
N ASN A 4 -2.92 -3.39 -13.18
CA ASN A 4 -3.10 -2.48 -12.04
C ASN A 4 -4.12 -3.14 -11.11
N ASN A 5 -3.60 -3.82 -10.10
CA ASN A 5 -4.39 -4.54 -9.14
C ASN A 5 -4.55 -3.67 -7.90
N PHE A 6 -5.77 -3.59 -7.38
CA PHE A 6 -6.03 -2.92 -6.11
C PHE A 6 -5.57 -3.84 -4.98
N TYR A 7 -4.74 -3.29 -4.10
CA TYR A 7 -4.28 -3.89 -2.87
C TYR A 7 -4.68 -2.99 -1.71
N MET A 8 -5.02 -3.58 -0.58
CA MET A 8 -5.22 -2.83 0.65
C MET A 8 -3.87 -2.66 1.34
N ILE A 9 -3.62 -1.47 1.88
CA ILE A 9 -2.51 -1.29 2.81
C ILE A 9 -2.91 -1.95 4.13
N ASP A 10 -2.16 -2.97 4.52
CA ASP A 10 -2.33 -3.70 5.77
C ASP A 10 -1.52 -3.07 6.90
N HIS A 11 -0.29 -2.65 6.58
CA HIS A 11 0.65 -2.06 7.53
C HIS A 11 1.70 -1.20 6.82
N VAL A 12 2.23 -0.20 7.51
CA VAL A 12 3.36 0.60 7.05
C VAL A 12 4.43 0.60 8.14
N ASP A 13 5.61 0.07 7.83
CA ASP A 13 6.81 0.10 8.68
C ASP A 13 7.65 1.32 8.28
N GLN A 14 7.54 2.41 9.04
CA GLN A 14 8.31 3.63 8.82
C GLN A 14 9.80 3.48 9.18
N VAL A 15 10.17 2.49 10.00
CA VAL A 15 11.58 2.27 10.38
C VAL A 15 12.33 1.62 9.21
N LYS A 16 11.66 0.73 8.50
CA LYS A 16 12.21 0.03 7.32
C LYS A 16 11.83 0.66 5.99
N ASN A 17 10.91 1.64 6.00
CA ASN A 17 10.28 2.23 4.83
C ASN A 17 9.61 1.17 3.95
N GLU A 18 8.81 0.31 4.58
CA GLU A 18 8.14 -0.82 3.94
C GLU A 18 6.61 -0.66 4.06
N VAL A 19 5.91 -0.78 2.93
CA VAL A 19 4.45 -0.79 2.87
C VAL A 19 4.00 -2.22 2.59
N HIS A 20 3.24 -2.77 3.53
CA HIS A 20 2.67 -4.11 3.44
C HIS A 20 1.30 -4.00 2.79
N LEU A 21 1.18 -4.65 1.64
CA LEU A 21 -0.02 -4.69 0.82
C LEU A 21 -0.65 -6.07 0.89
N SER A 22 -1.96 -6.14 1.06
CA SER A 22 -2.73 -7.37 1.07
C SER A 22 -3.84 -7.35 0.01
N LYS A 23 -4.04 -8.49 -0.67
CA LYS A 23 -5.13 -8.69 -1.63
C LYS A 23 -5.95 -9.88 -1.18
N TYR A 24 -7.08 -9.60 -0.54
CA TYR A 24 -7.98 -10.59 0.04
C TYR A 24 -8.46 -11.65 -0.94
N LEU A 25 -8.80 -11.25 -2.18
CA LEU A 25 -9.32 -12.18 -3.20
C LEU A 25 -8.34 -13.31 -3.56
N PHE A 26 -7.05 -13.17 -3.26
CA PHE A 26 -6.01 -14.14 -3.60
C PHE A 26 -5.11 -14.52 -2.42
N ASN A 27 -5.43 -14.07 -1.19
CA ASN A 27 -4.56 -14.20 -0.01
C ASN A 27 -3.10 -13.82 -0.32
N LYS A 28 -2.91 -12.80 -1.15
CA LYS A 28 -1.59 -12.37 -1.60
C LYS A 28 -1.11 -11.21 -0.73
N GLN A 29 0.09 -11.34 -0.18
CA GLN A 29 0.78 -10.27 0.53
C GLN A 29 2.01 -9.85 -0.25
N VAL A 30 2.26 -8.55 -0.27
CA VAL A 30 3.39 -7.94 -0.97
C VAL A 30 3.99 -6.88 -0.06
N ILE A 31 5.32 -6.84 0.00
CA ILE A 31 6.05 -5.80 0.73
C ILE A 31 6.69 -4.90 -0.33
N VAL A 32 6.36 -3.61 -0.27
CA VAL A 32 6.89 -2.60 -1.18
C VAL A 32 7.84 -1.71 -0.40
N LYS A 33 9.08 -1.60 -0.85
CA LYS A 33 10.03 -0.62 -0.31
C LYS A 33 9.78 0.72 -0.94
N VAL A 34 9.57 1.72 -0.11
CA VAL A 34 9.30 3.10 -0.50
C VAL A 34 10.35 4.02 0.11
N SER A 35 10.35 5.29 -0.28
CA SER A 35 11.14 6.30 0.42
C SER A 35 10.53 6.64 1.80
N GLU A 36 11.33 7.25 2.68
CA GLU A 36 10.85 7.70 4.00
C GLU A 36 9.68 8.69 3.90
N ALA A 37 9.75 9.61 2.92
CA ALA A 37 8.68 10.57 2.66
C ALA A 37 7.38 9.87 2.21
N GLU A 38 7.50 8.85 1.34
CA GLU A 38 6.35 8.05 0.92
C GLU A 38 5.79 7.21 2.07
N ALA A 39 6.64 6.58 2.89
CA ALA A 39 6.19 5.83 4.06
C ALA A 39 5.40 6.71 5.04
N ALA A 40 5.85 7.95 5.27
CA ALA A 40 5.11 8.93 6.05
C ALA A 40 3.76 9.27 5.42
N ALA A 41 3.73 9.53 4.10
CA ALA A 41 2.49 9.81 3.37
C ALA A 41 1.48 8.65 3.42
N TYR A 42 1.93 7.40 3.32
CA TYR A 42 1.05 6.23 3.42
C TYR A 42 0.50 6.03 4.84
N VAL A 43 1.25 6.40 5.88
CA VAL A 43 0.73 6.41 7.26
C VAL A 43 -0.35 7.46 7.41
N GLU A 44 -0.14 8.68 6.92
CA GLU A 44 -1.17 9.73 6.93
C GLU A 44 -2.41 9.31 6.14
N PHE A 45 -2.23 8.68 4.97
CA PHE A 45 -3.31 8.13 4.16
C PHE A 45 -4.11 7.06 4.92
N MET A 46 -3.44 6.14 5.62
CA MET A 46 -4.10 5.14 6.45
C MET A 46 -4.88 5.77 7.61
N HIS A 47 -4.30 6.77 8.27
CA HIS A 47 -4.97 7.50 9.35
C HIS A 47 -6.23 8.20 8.84
N GLY A 48 -6.14 8.94 7.72
CA GLY A 48 -7.30 9.58 7.11
C GLY A 48 -8.36 8.57 6.67
N ALA A 49 -7.95 7.41 6.14
CA ALA A 49 -8.89 6.37 5.78
C ALA A 49 -9.68 5.85 6.98
N ALA A 50 -9.00 5.64 8.12
CA ALA A 50 -9.61 5.20 9.38
C ALA A 50 -10.55 6.27 9.97
N GLU A 51 -10.19 7.55 9.91
CA GLU A 51 -11.04 8.66 10.36
C GLU A 51 -12.35 8.77 9.56
N HIS A 52 -12.30 8.39 8.28
CA HIS A 52 -13.44 8.43 7.37
C HIS A 52 -14.21 7.10 7.24
N ASP A 53 -13.91 6.11 8.09
CA ASP A 53 -14.51 4.75 8.02
C ASP A 53 -14.39 4.15 6.60
N SER A 54 -13.22 4.35 6.00
CA SER A 54 -12.89 3.93 4.64
C SER A 54 -11.68 2.99 4.64
N LEU A 55 -11.55 2.21 3.56
CA LEU A 55 -10.50 1.21 3.44
C LEU A 55 -9.32 1.78 2.62
N PRO A 56 -8.07 1.67 3.12
CA PRO A 56 -6.90 2.24 2.46
C PRO A 56 -6.46 1.37 1.27
N PHE A 57 -7.16 1.48 0.14
CA PHE A 57 -6.80 0.79 -1.09
C PHE A 57 -5.87 1.62 -1.97
N VAL A 58 -4.85 0.97 -2.50
CA VAL A 58 -3.89 1.54 -3.46
C VAL A 58 -3.78 0.67 -4.70
N LYS A 59 -3.39 1.27 -5.82
CA LYS A 59 -3.04 0.52 -7.03
C LYS A 59 -1.59 0.07 -6.93
N TYR A 60 -1.35 -1.20 -7.21
CA TYR A 60 -0.01 -1.76 -7.24
C TYR A 60 0.28 -2.33 -8.62
N ASP A 61 1.37 -1.90 -9.24
CA ASP A 61 1.90 -2.49 -10.47
C ASP A 61 2.81 -3.66 -10.09
N GLU A 62 2.29 -4.88 -10.20
CA GLU A 62 3.04 -6.10 -9.90
C GLU A 62 4.22 -6.35 -10.85
N GLY A 63 4.20 -5.78 -12.06
CA GLY A 63 5.28 -5.94 -13.02
C GLY A 63 6.48 -5.05 -12.71
N ARG A 64 6.23 -3.87 -12.13
CA ARG A 64 7.27 -2.89 -11.76
C ARG A 64 7.62 -2.91 -10.27
N GLY A 65 6.76 -3.50 -9.44
CA GLY A 65 6.95 -3.58 -8.01
C GLY A 65 6.70 -2.27 -7.26
N VAL A 66 5.88 -1.37 -7.81
CA VAL A 66 5.63 -0.03 -7.26
C VAL A 66 4.16 0.23 -7.02
N ILE A 67 3.86 1.03 -6.00
CA ILE A 67 2.52 1.58 -5.79
C ILE A 67 2.33 2.72 -6.79
N CYS A 68 1.21 2.69 -7.52
CA CYS A 68 0.84 3.73 -8.47
C CYS A 68 -0.04 4.78 -7.77
N GLU A 69 0.25 6.05 -8.05
CA GLU A 69 -0.60 7.19 -7.68
C GLU A 69 -2.01 7.12 -8.30
#